data_AF-A0A8H7GTI8-F1
#
_entry.id   AF-A0A8H7GTI8-F1
#
_cell.length_a   1.000
_cell.length_b   1.000
_cell.length_c   1.000
_cell.angle_alpha   90.00
_cell.angle_beta   90.00
_cell.angle_gamma   90.00
#
_symmetry.space_group_name_H-M   'P 1'
#
loop_
_entity.id
_entity.type
_entity.pdbx_description
1 polymer ?
#
loop_
_entity_poly.entity_id
_entity_poly.type
_entity_poly.pdbx_seq_one_letter_code
_entity_poly.pdbx_strand_id
1 'polypeptide(L)'
;MAQPVTPTDSSHEEEVPPELQAQLNNYTLVDDLLYYAVTPADNLRLCIPQGLTRRMLLQNVHDSNAGGHRGVEKTYEQLRQHYHWFRLHQTVKRYVAQCEVC
;
A
#
# COMPACT_ATOMS: atom_id res chain seq x y z
N MET A 1 -6.57 34.79 -46.53
CA MET A 1 -7.63 33.80 -46.25
C MET A 1 -7.25 33.10 -44.96
N ALA A 2 -7.81 33.55 -43.83
CA ALA A 2 -7.57 32.93 -42.52
C ALA A 2 -8.47 31.70 -42.40
N GLN A 3 -7.89 30.54 -42.10
CA GLN A 3 -8.67 29.37 -41.71
C GLN A 3 -9.06 29.53 -40.23
N PRO A 4 -10.27 29.13 -39.81
CA PRO A 4 -10.65 29.14 -38.42
C PRO A 4 -9.91 28.02 -37.68
N VAL A 5 -9.18 28.36 -36.63
CA VAL A 5 -8.73 27.36 -35.64
C VAL A 5 -9.92 27.12 -34.72
N THR A 6 -10.44 25.90 -34.73
CA THR A 6 -11.39 25.45 -33.71
C THR A 6 -10.64 25.25 -32.40
N PRO A 7 -11.18 25.66 -31.24
CA PRO A 7 -10.64 25.25 -29.95
C PRO A 7 -11.06 23.79 -29.73
N THR A 8 -10.11 22.86 -29.77
CA THR A 8 -10.38 21.48 -29.32
C THR A 8 -10.50 21.50 -27.80
N ASP A 9 -11.75 21.34 -27.42
CA ASP A 9 -12.36 21.20 -26.12
C ASP A 9 -11.61 20.29 -25.13
N SER A 10 -11.60 20.76 -23.89
CA SER A 10 -11.31 20.01 -22.68
C SER A 10 -12.27 18.85 -22.55
N SER A 11 -11.78 17.62 -22.32
CA SER A 11 -12.45 16.46 -21.66
C SER A 11 -11.87 15.17 -22.23
N HIS A 12 -10.62 14.85 -21.87
CA HIS A 12 -10.17 13.48 -21.96
C HIS A 12 -10.41 12.88 -20.57
N GLU A 13 -11.61 12.34 -20.36
CA GLU A 13 -11.83 11.39 -19.27
C GLU A 13 -10.92 10.20 -19.63
N GLU A 14 -9.72 10.15 -19.03
CA GLU A 14 -8.84 8.99 -19.13
C GLU A 14 -9.55 7.82 -18.42
N GLU A 15 -10.42 7.14 -19.17
CA GLU A 15 -11.03 5.90 -18.73
C GLU A 15 -9.91 4.94 -18.31
N VAL A 16 -9.99 4.45 -17.08
CA VAL A 16 -8.99 3.55 -16.52
C VAL A 16 -8.90 2.29 -17.39
N PRO A 17 -7.70 1.88 -17.86
CA PRO A 17 -7.53 0.65 -18.62
C PRO A 17 -8.17 -0.56 -17.89
N PRO A 18 -8.90 -1.46 -18.60
CA PRO A 18 -9.60 -2.57 -17.97
C PRO A 18 -8.72 -3.46 -17.09
N GLU A 19 -7.45 -3.63 -17.45
CA GLU A 19 -6.47 -4.38 -16.66
C GLU A 19 -6.12 -3.71 -15.32
N LEU A 20 -6.20 -2.38 -15.26
CA LEU A 20 -6.02 -1.60 -14.04
C LEU A 20 -7.31 -1.57 -13.23
N GLN A 21 -8.47 -1.52 -13.88
CA GLN A 21 -9.77 -1.50 -13.19
C GLN A 21 -9.93 -2.71 -12.27
N ALA A 22 -9.60 -3.92 -12.75
CA ALA A 22 -9.65 -5.13 -11.93
C ALA A 22 -8.73 -5.06 -10.69
N GLN A 23 -7.58 -4.39 -10.80
CA GLN A 23 -6.65 -4.20 -9.68
C GLN A 23 -7.15 -3.14 -8.71
N LEU A 24 -7.77 -2.08 -9.22
CA LEU A 24 -8.33 -0.97 -8.43
C LEU A 24 -9.55 -1.40 -7.60
N ASN A 25 -10.28 -2.43 -8.02
CA ASN A 25 -11.43 -2.95 -7.26
C ASN A 25 -11.09 -3.39 -5.82
N ASN A 26 -9.81 -3.64 -5.53
CA ASN A 26 -9.35 -3.98 -4.18
C ASN A 26 -9.06 -2.73 -3.32
N TYR A 27 -9.24 -1.53 -3.86
CA TYR A 27 -8.90 -0.28 -3.20
C TYR A 27 -10.14 0.59 -2.99
N THR A 28 -10.20 1.21 -1.82
CA THR A 28 -11.31 2.11 -1.42
C THR A 28 -10.74 3.38 -0.81
N LEU A 29 -11.27 4.54 -1.21
CA LEU A 29 -10.97 5.81 -0.58
C LEU A 29 -12.00 6.10 0.53
N VAL A 30 -11.52 6.37 1.73
CA VAL A 30 -12.33 6.76 2.89
C VAL A 30 -11.60 7.91 3.59
N ASP A 31 -12.25 9.06 3.73
CA ASP A 31 -11.67 10.27 4.36
C ASP A 31 -10.26 10.61 3.83
N ASP A 32 -10.11 10.63 2.50
CA ASP A 32 -8.84 10.87 1.78
C ASP A 32 -7.72 9.85 2.05
N LEU A 33 -8.03 8.74 2.71
CA LEU A 33 -7.11 7.63 2.95
C LEU A 33 -7.46 6.44 2.04
N LEU A 34 -6.42 5.84 1.46
CA LEU A 34 -6.54 4.66 0.60
C LEU A 34 -6.48 3.38 1.44
N TYR A 35 -7.48 2.53 1.31
CA TYR A 35 -7.56 1.22 1.96
C TYR A 35 -7.51 0.09 0.94
N TYR A 36 -7.08 -1.09 1.39
CA TYR A 36 -6.98 -2.31 0.59
C TYR A 36 -7.71 -3.49 1.23
N ALA A 37 -8.56 -4.17 0.46
CA ALA A 37 -9.25 -5.41 0.80
C ALA A 37 -9.42 -6.28 -0.45
N VAL A 38 -9.29 -7.61 -0.34
CA VAL A 38 -9.43 -8.52 -1.48
C VAL A 38 -10.87 -8.99 -1.64
N THR A 39 -11.52 -9.24 -0.51
CA THR A 39 -12.94 -9.61 -0.47
C THR A 39 -13.74 -8.60 0.36
N PRO A 40 -15.05 -8.46 0.13
CA PRO A 40 -15.91 -7.64 0.98
C PRO A 40 -15.96 -8.07 2.46
N ALA A 41 -15.53 -9.29 2.77
CA ALA A 41 -15.46 -9.81 4.13
C ALA A 41 -14.11 -9.52 4.81
N ASP A 42 -13.10 -9.03 4.08
CA ASP A 42 -11.80 -8.69 4.64
C ASP A 42 -11.89 -7.38 5.44
N ASN A 43 -11.09 -7.28 6.49
CA ASN A 43 -10.86 -6.00 7.14
C ASN A 43 -10.12 -5.04 6.19
N LEU A 44 -10.55 -3.77 6.17
CA LEU A 44 -9.85 -2.71 5.45
C LEU A 44 -8.45 -2.49 6.04
N ARG A 45 -7.44 -2.47 5.17
CA ARG A 45 -6.04 -2.22 5.57
C ARG A 45 -5.55 -0.92 4.98
N LEU A 46 -5.00 -0.05 5.82
CA LEU A 46 -4.52 1.26 5.40
C LEU A 46 -3.30 1.12 4.48
N CYS A 47 -3.36 1.74 3.30
CA CYS A 47 -2.25 1.77 2.36
C CYS A 47 -1.19 2.75 2.84
N ILE A 48 0.01 2.26 3.12
CA ILE A 48 1.12 3.10 3.59
C ILE A 48 2.06 3.41 2.42
N PRO A 49 2.29 4.68 2.06
CA PRO A 49 3.24 5.04 1.01
C PRO A 49 4.68 4.71 1.41
N GLN A 50 5.58 4.65 0.43
CA GLN A 50 7.00 4.43 0.72
C GLN A 50 7.56 5.63 1.49
N GLY A 51 8.25 5.37 2.60
CA GLY A 51 8.87 6.44 3.39
C GLY A 51 9.05 6.08 4.86
N LEU A 52 9.16 7.13 5.68
CA LEU A 52 9.43 7.03 7.11
C LEU A 52 8.36 6.21 7.86
N THR A 53 7.09 6.36 7.50
CA THR A 53 5.99 5.63 8.15
C THR A 53 6.17 4.11 8.08
N ARG A 54 6.56 3.56 6.92
CA ARG A 54 6.83 2.11 6.80
C ARG A 54 7.98 1.68 7.71
N ARG A 55 9.05 2.48 7.78
CA ARG A 55 10.21 2.20 8.64
C ARG A 55 9.80 2.21 10.12
N MET A 56 9.06 3.22 10.55
CA MET A 56 8.58 3.32 11.93
C MET A 56 7.68 2.14 12.30
N LEU A 57 6.79 1.72 11.41
CA LEU A 57 5.94 0.55 11.64
C LEU A 57 6.76 -0.73 11.77
N LEU A 58 7.76 -0.94 10.89
CA LEU A 58 8.66 -2.09 10.97
C LEU A 58 9.44 -2.11 12.30
N GLN A 59 10.02 -0.98 12.70
CA GLN A 59 10.73 -0.82 13.96
C GLN A 59 9.82 -1.11 15.16
N ASN A 60 8.63 -0.51 15.21
CA ASN A 60 7.69 -0.68 16.32
C ASN A 60 7.24 -2.15 16.47
N VAL A 61 7.03 -2.85 15.35
CA VAL A 61 6.57 -4.24 15.37
C VAL A 61 7.72 -5.22 15.64
N HIS A 62 8.89 -5.02 15.05
CA HIS A 62 10.01 -5.96 15.14
C HIS A 62 10.90 -5.73 16.36
N ASP A 63 11.27 -4.47 16.61
CA ASP A 63 12.30 -4.08 17.58
C ASP A 63 11.74 -3.88 18.99
N SER A 64 10.41 -3.85 19.15
CA SER A 64 9.80 -3.66 20.47
C SER A 64 10.11 -4.84 21.40
N ASN A 65 10.36 -4.56 22.68
CA ASN A 65 10.61 -5.58 23.71
C ASN A 65 9.51 -6.66 23.78
N ALA A 66 8.28 -6.33 23.38
CA ALA A 66 7.15 -7.24 23.30
C ALA A 66 7.02 -7.93 21.91
N GLY A 67 7.37 -7.25 20.81
CA GLY A 67 7.36 -7.77 19.43
C GLY A 67 8.55 -8.65 19.08
N GLY A 68 9.66 -8.48 19.80
CA GLY A 68 10.64 -9.48 20.18
C GLY A 68 11.33 -10.25 19.07
N HIS A 69 11.93 -9.60 18.05
CA HIS A 69 12.81 -10.29 17.10
C HIS A 69 12.21 -11.60 16.54
N ARG A 70 10.88 -11.64 16.45
CA ARG A 70 10.08 -12.87 16.42
C ARG A 70 10.14 -13.58 15.05
N GLY A 71 11.05 -13.15 14.19
CA GLY A 71 11.22 -13.59 12.81
C GLY A 71 10.26 -12.90 11.84
N VAL A 72 10.46 -13.20 10.56
CA VAL A 72 9.74 -12.59 9.42
C VAL A 72 8.23 -12.78 9.53
N GLU A 73 7.76 -14.00 9.79
CA GLU A 73 6.33 -14.32 9.71
C GLU A 73 5.51 -13.60 10.77
N LYS A 74 5.98 -13.55 12.02
CA LYS A 74 5.26 -12.86 13.10
C LYS A 74 5.22 -11.35 12.87
N THR A 75 6.31 -10.75 12.40
CA THR A 75 6.32 -9.32 12.01
C THR A 75 5.35 -9.05 10.86
N TYR A 76 5.33 -9.93 9.85
CA TYR A 76 4.40 -9.82 8.73
C TYR A 76 2.94 -9.97 9.14
N GLU A 77 2.62 -10.96 9.97
CA GLU A 77 1.26 -11.23 10.46
C GLU A 77 0.71 -10.06 11.26
N GLN A 78 1.50 -9.41 12.10
CA GLN A 78 1.06 -8.23 12.84
C GLN A 78 0.82 -7.03 11.91
N LEU A 79 1.74 -6.76 10.98
CA LEU A 79 1.59 -5.63 10.06
C LEU A 79 0.40 -5.82 9.12
N ARG A 80 0.22 -7.02 8.55
CA ARG A 80 -0.80 -7.27 7.53
C ARG A 80 -2.23 -7.21 8.07
N GLN A 81 -2.43 -7.17 9.39
CA GLN A 81 -3.75 -7.02 10.01
C GLN A 81 -4.33 -5.62 9.80
N HIS A 82 -3.46 -4.60 9.73
CA HIS A 82 -3.88 -3.20 9.71
C HIS A 82 -3.35 -2.42 8.51
N TYR A 83 -2.26 -2.87 7.90
CA TYR A 83 -1.54 -2.12 6.88
C TYR A 83 -1.37 -2.90 5.59
N HIS A 84 -1.34 -2.16 4.50
CA HIS A 84 -1.03 -2.67 3.17
C HIS A 84 0.06 -1.82 2.51
N TRP A 85 0.96 -2.48 1.81
CA TRP A 85 1.74 -1.87 0.75
C TRP A 85 2.22 -2.92 -0.23
N PHE A 86 2.55 -2.48 -1.45
CA PHE A 86 3.12 -3.35 -2.46
C PHE A 86 4.36 -4.07 -1.91
N ARG A 87 4.34 -5.41 -1.99
CA ARG A 87 5.40 -6.29 -1.49
C ARG A 87 5.67 -6.15 0.02
N LEU A 88 4.61 -6.06 0.83
CA LEU A 88 4.66 -6.07 2.30
C LEU A 88 5.59 -7.17 2.84
N HIS A 89 5.35 -8.44 2.50
CA HIS A 89 6.14 -9.58 2.98
C HIS A 89 7.63 -9.47 2.61
N GLN A 90 7.94 -9.12 1.36
CA GLN A 90 9.32 -8.93 0.92
C GLN A 90 10.03 -7.79 1.66
N THR A 91 9.30 -6.71 1.95
CA THR A 91 9.81 -5.57 2.72
C THR A 91 10.16 -6.02 4.14
N VAL A 92 9.26 -6.78 4.79
CA VAL A 92 9.49 -7.35 6.12
C VAL A 92 10.69 -8.30 6.10
N LYS A 93 10.76 -9.22 5.14
CA LYS A 93 11.89 -10.16 5.00
C LYS A 93 13.23 -9.44 4.90
N ARG A 94 13.30 -8.37 4.10
CA ARG A 94 14.52 -7.57 3.95
C ARG A 94 14.88 -6.85 5.26
N TYR A 95 13.89 -6.29 5.94
CA TYR A 95 14.09 -5.59 7.20
C TYR A 95 14.65 -6.52 8.29
N VAL A 96 14.00 -7.66 8.51
CA VAL A 96 14.42 -8.64 9.53
C VAL A 96 15.80 -9.22 9.22
N ALA A 97 16.14 -9.45 7.94
CA ALA A 97 17.47 -9.93 7.55
C ALA A 97 18.61 -8.93 7.82
N GLN A 98 18.29 -7.67 8.10
CA GLN A 98 19.25 -6.62 8.48
C GLN A 98 19.34 -6.43 9.99
N CYS A 99 18.55 -7.15 10.78
CA CYS A 99 18.60 -7.08 12.22
C CYS A 99 19.83 -7.84 12.74
N GLU A 100 20.74 -7.12 13.41
CA GLU A 100 21.96 -7.71 13.98
C GLU A 100 21.68 -8.63 15.19
N VAL A 101 20.50 -8.51 15.81
CA VAL A 101 20.10 -9.28 16.99
C VAL A 101 19.44 -10.62 16.61
N CYS A 102 18.86 -10.72 15.41
CA CYS A 102 18.15 -11.91 14.93
C CYS A 102 19.11 -12.93 14.30
#